data_AF-A0A1H2EPT4-F1
#
_entry.id   AF-A0A1H2EPT4-F1
#
_cell.length_a   1.000
_cell.length_b   1.000
_cell.length_c   1.000
_cell.angle_alpha   90.00
_cell.angle_beta   90.00
_cell.angle_gamma   90.00
#
_symmetry.space_group_name_H-M   'P 1'
#
loop_
_entity.id
_entity.type
_entity.pdbx_description
1 polymer ?
#
loop_
_entity_poly.entity_id
_entity_poly.type
_entity_poly.pdbx_seq_one_letter_code
_entity_poly.pdbx_strand_id
1 'polypeptide(L)'
;MHGIRLLAWSLAACFIGFSGQLQAITFSEDVEVLGSLCIGFDCFNGRDLTGSSIVLPANNTRVRFLEPAVDNGPEKGWNLEANDNNNGGPDYFNIGLKGTEADGTPLLSVPGIPVLGLGVASDGYVTLGREATIVAGEVSVGRSDSLRPVSHVAAAVDDTDVLNRHSMDAVLLQTRLQARRDRLTELTEQVALLESMVNALEQSDPDGDGIPTIDDAFPLAATQATIDGISLSVQPLSGASSCSISTLGAEPLASLPSAPETLQTIERALSFTLENCSPGEMVNIAINFGRSLPGYFQAYKLGTPWQLIPDSRVEGSILRYSLTDGGPFDADGLANGVIVDPVTAAAFPPDGIPSTNQWGLLLLVLMLMGSAARYRLARRG
;
A
#
# COMPACT_ATOMS: atom_id res chain seq x y z
N MET A 1 -93.03 106.88 -2.06
CA MET A 1 -92.83 108.07 -1.21
C MET A 1 -91.39 108.07 -0.73
N HIS A 2 -90.62 109.08 -1.16
CA HIS A 2 -89.34 109.60 -0.62
C HIS A 2 -88.31 108.54 -0.17
N GLY A 3 -87.26 108.16 -0.92
CA GLY A 3 -86.32 109.00 -1.69
C GLY A 3 -85.19 109.45 -0.77
N ILE A 4 -83.95 108.96 -0.95
CA ILE A 4 -82.66 109.60 -0.61
C ILE A 4 -81.48 108.77 -1.19
N ARG A 5 -80.93 109.29 -2.29
CA ARG A 5 -79.50 109.54 -2.65
C ARG A 5 -78.46 108.40 -2.51
N LEU A 6 -77.89 107.88 -3.60
CA LEU A 6 -76.69 108.38 -4.32
C LEU A 6 -75.46 108.61 -3.42
N LEU A 7 -74.49 107.69 -3.48
CA LEU A 7 -73.07 108.02 -3.75
C LEU A 7 -72.27 106.74 -4.00
N ALA A 8 -71.53 106.76 -5.12
CA ALA A 8 -70.57 105.77 -5.55
C ALA A 8 -69.40 105.65 -4.56
N TRP A 9 -68.66 104.52 -4.62
CA TRP A 9 -67.21 104.47 -4.87
C TRP A 9 -66.72 103.01 -4.80
N SER A 10 -65.96 102.62 -5.82
CA SER A 10 -65.24 101.36 -5.93
C SER A 10 -64.24 101.17 -4.79
N LEU A 11 -64.17 99.96 -4.22
CA LEU A 11 -62.95 99.43 -3.63
C LEU A 11 -63.03 97.91 -3.52
N ALA A 12 -62.48 97.24 -4.55
CA ALA A 12 -61.96 95.89 -4.41
C ALA A 12 -60.68 95.99 -3.55
N ALA A 13 -60.69 95.40 -2.36
CA ALA A 13 -59.52 95.30 -1.51
C ALA A 13 -59.36 93.85 -1.05
N CYS A 14 -58.65 93.10 -1.88
CA CYS A 14 -57.55 92.21 -1.52
C CYS A 14 -57.63 91.49 -0.17
N PHE A 15 -58.05 90.23 -0.21
CA PHE A 15 -57.61 89.22 0.76
C PHE A 15 -56.09 89.09 0.60
N ILE A 16 -55.31 89.73 1.48
CA ILE A 16 -53.87 89.44 1.60
C ILE A 16 -53.76 88.09 2.30
N GLY A 17 -53.74 87.01 1.52
CA GLY A 17 -53.13 85.77 1.93
C GLY A 17 -51.64 86.02 2.12
N PHE A 18 -51.20 86.16 3.37
CA PHE A 18 -49.79 86.21 3.70
C PHE A 18 -49.22 84.81 3.50
N SER A 19 -48.81 84.47 2.28
CA SER A 19 -47.97 83.30 2.03
C SER A 19 -46.56 83.65 2.51
N GLY A 20 -46.27 83.37 3.79
CA GLY A 20 -44.90 83.41 4.29
C GLY A 20 -44.07 82.40 3.51
N GLN A 21 -43.16 82.89 2.67
CA GLN A 21 -42.12 82.03 2.10
C GLN A 21 -41.16 81.65 3.23
N LEU A 22 -41.01 80.36 3.50
CA LEU A 22 -39.92 79.84 4.33
C LEU A 22 -38.62 80.02 3.55
N GLN A 23 -37.91 81.13 3.77
CA GLN A 23 -36.54 81.27 3.30
C GLN A 23 -35.60 80.65 4.34
N ALA A 24 -34.68 79.81 3.88
CA ALA A 24 -33.56 79.37 4.70
C ALA A 24 -32.60 80.54 4.94
N ILE A 25 -31.92 80.55 6.09
CA ILE A 25 -30.78 81.46 6.31
C ILE A 25 -29.61 80.93 5.47
N THR A 26 -29.10 81.75 4.56
CA THR A 26 -27.94 81.42 3.75
C THR A 26 -26.77 82.30 4.16
N PHE A 27 -25.68 81.68 4.56
CA PHE A 27 -24.39 82.34 4.70
C PHE A 27 -23.67 82.24 3.35
N SER A 28 -23.35 83.38 2.74
CA SER A 28 -22.70 83.43 1.42
C SER A 28 -21.17 83.36 1.50
N GLU A 29 -20.63 83.25 2.70
CA GLU A 29 -19.20 83.18 3.03
C GLU A 29 -18.96 82.11 4.11
N ASP A 30 -17.72 81.99 4.57
CA ASP A 30 -17.31 81.04 5.59
C ASP A 30 -18.01 81.31 6.94
N VAL A 31 -18.38 80.24 7.63
CA VAL A 31 -18.95 80.29 8.99
C VAL A 31 -17.96 79.70 9.96
N GLU A 32 -17.29 80.56 10.73
CA GLU A 32 -16.39 80.16 11.80
C GLU A 32 -17.13 80.15 13.15
N VAL A 33 -17.16 79.00 13.81
CA VAL A 33 -17.74 78.85 15.16
C VAL A 33 -16.63 78.61 16.17
N LEU A 34 -16.39 79.60 17.04
CA LEU A 34 -15.48 79.44 18.17
C LEU A 34 -16.19 78.69 19.31
N GLY A 35 -15.70 77.50 19.65
CA GLY A 35 -16.29 76.62 20.67
C GLY A 35 -16.96 75.38 20.06
N SER A 36 -18.20 75.11 20.45
CA SER A 36 -18.95 73.93 20.05
C SER A 36 -20.20 74.30 19.27
N LEU A 37 -20.54 73.52 18.25
CA LEU A 37 -21.71 73.72 17.40
C LEU A 37 -22.77 72.64 17.64
N CYS A 38 -24.02 73.03 17.90
CA CYS A 38 -25.16 72.12 17.92
C CYS A 38 -25.94 72.24 16.61
N ILE A 39 -26.08 71.15 15.85
CA ILE A 39 -26.88 71.11 14.62
C ILE A 39 -27.93 70.00 14.73
N GLY A 40 -29.20 70.35 14.60
CA GLY A 40 -30.29 69.38 14.65
C GLY A 40 -31.55 69.98 15.24
N PHE A 41 -32.65 69.28 15.06
CA PHE A 41 -33.96 69.70 15.56
C PHE A 41 -34.00 69.72 17.10
N ASP A 42 -33.29 68.80 17.76
CA ASP A 42 -33.29 68.68 19.23
C ASP A 42 -32.21 69.55 19.90
N CYS A 43 -31.63 70.51 19.17
CA CYS A 43 -30.78 71.54 19.77
C CYS A 43 -31.62 72.54 20.57
N PHE A 44 -31.19 72.87 21.79
CA PHE A 44 -31.87 73.82 22.68
C PHE A 44 -30.88 74.68 23.45
N ASN A 45 -31.35 75.82 23.96
CA ASN A 45 -30.53 76.77 24.72
C ASN A 45 -30.15 76.20 26.11
N GLY A 46 -28.86 76.20 26.45
CA GLY A 46 -28.35 75.65 27.70
C GLY A 46 -27.95 74.18 27.64
N ARG A 47 -27.90 73.57 26.45
CA ARG A 47 -27.31 72.24 26.25
C ARG A 47 -25.82 72.27 26.61
N ASP A 48 -25.38 71.26 27.36
CA ASP A 48 -23.95 71.04 27.59
C ASP A 48 -23.29 70.48 26.32
N LEU A 49 -22.24 71.16 25.86
CA LEU A 49 -21.45 70.80 24.68
C LEU A 49 -20.00 70.47 25.05
N THR A 50 -19.69 70.34 26.34
CA THR A 50 -18.32 70.13 26.84
C THR A 50 -17.72 68.86 26.25
N GLY A 51 -16.51 68.97 25.71
CA GLY A 51 -15.78 67.84 25.11
C GLY A 51 -16.19 67.46 23.68
N SER A 52 -17.16 68.15 23.07
CA SER A 52 -17.58 67.91 21.68
C SER A 52 -17.47 69.17 20.84
N SER A 53 -16.80 69.12 19.68
CA SER A 53 -16.76 70.26 18.74
C SER A 53 -18.06 70.42 17.97
N ILE A 54 -18.74 69.32 17.65
CA ILE A 54 -20.05 69.30 16.98
C ILE A 54 -20.94 68.29 17.72
N VAL A 55 -22.17 68.70 18.06
CA VAL A 55 -23.19 67.84 18.62
C VAL A 55 -24.38 67.81 17.67
N LEU A 56 -24.81 66.61 17.31
CA LEU A 56 -25.93 66.37 16.41
C LEU A 56 -27.06 65.65 17.16
N PRO A 57 -27.85 66.35 17.98
CA PRO A 57 -28.92 65.73 18.75
C PRO A 57 -30.15 65.54 17.84
N ALA A 58 -30.43 64.29 17.49
CA ALA A 58 -31.63 63.85 16.80
C ALA A 58 -31.77 62.33 16.95
N ASN A 59 -32.98 61.81 16.73
CA ASN A 59 -33.20 60.37 16.58
C ASN A 59 -32.54 59.79 15.32
N ASN A 60 -32.23 60.62 14.32
CA ASN A 60 -31.67 60.21 13.03
C ASN A 60 -30.53 61.14 12.58
N THR A 61 -29.37 61.01 13.19
CA THR A 61 -28.22 61.85 12.86
C THR A 61 -27.59 61.42 11.54
N ARG A 62 -27.55 62.33 10.56
CA ARG A 62 -27.02 62.07 9.23
C ARG A 62 -26.08 63.20 8.81
N VAL A 63 -24.91 62.85 8.30
CA VAL A 63 -24.00 63.78 7.61
C VAL A 63 -23.81 63.27 6.20
N ARG A 64 -24.21 64.07 5.22
CA ARG A 64 -24.20 63.69 3.81
C ARG A 64 -23.11 64.44 3.06
N PHE A 65 -22.24 63.70 2.39
CA PHE A 65 -21.31 64.20 1.39
C PHE A 65 -21.95 64.03 0.03
N LEU A 66 -22.47 65.11 -0.53
CA LEU A 66 -23.27 65.12 -1.73
C LEU A 66 -22.47 65.68 -2.92
N GLU A 67 -22.30 64.87 -3.95
CA GLU A 67 -21.95 65.31 -5.30
C GLU A 67 -23.26 65.50 -6.09
N PRO A 68 -23.67 66.76 -6.36
CA PRO A 68 -24.93 67.03 -7.04
C PRO A 68 -24.90 66.51 -8.48
N ALA A 69 -26.06 66.08 -8.97
CA ALA A 69 -26.22 65.70 -10.37
C ALA A 69 -25.87 66.86 -11.30
N VAL A 70 -25.02 66.60 -12.30
CA VAL A 70 -24.75 67.51 -13.42
C VAL A 70 -25.36 66.88 -14.67
N ASP A 71 -26.05 67.68 -15.50
CA ASP A 71 -26.62 67.28 -16.79
C ASP A 71 -27.47 65.98 -16.76
N ASN A 72 -28.43 65.89 -15.83
CA ASN A 72 -29.27 64.70 -15.60
C ASN A 72 -28.49 63.41 -15.24
N GLY A 73 -27.24 63.54 -14.80
CA GLY A 73 -26.44 62.43 -14.30
C GLY A 73 -26.88 61.93 -12.91
N PRO A 74 -26.37 60.77 -12.47
CA PRO A 74 -26.64 60.25 -11.14
C PRO A 74 -26.10 61.16 -10.04
N GLU A 75 -26.89 61.39 -9.00
CA GLU A 75 -26.43 61.96 -7.74
C GLU A 75 -25.56 60.92 -7.02
N LYS A 76 -24.39 61.30 -6.53
CA LYS A 76 -23.49 60.38 -5.82
C LYS A 76 -23.10 60.96 -4.48
N GLY A 77 -22.86 60.09 -3.52
CA GLY A 77 -22.49 60.58 -2.20
C GLY A 77 -22.19 59.50 -1.19
N TRP A 78 -21.46 59.92 -0.17
CA TRP A 78 -21.25 59.17 1.05
C TRP A 78 -22.18 59.69 2.14
N ASN A 79 -22.60 58.81 3.02
CA ASN A 79 -23.41 59.16 4.17
C ASN A 79 -22.81 58.56 5.43
N LEU A 80 -22.74 59.38 6.47
CA LEU A 80 -22.53 58.93 7.84
C LEU A 80 -23.89 58.89 8.52
N GLU A 81 -24.23 57.75 9.09
CA GLU A 81 -25.53 57.53 9.74
C GLU A 81 -25.32 57.02 11.14
N ALA A 82 -25.89 57.70 12.13
CA ALA A 82 -25.95 57.22 13.49
C ALA A 82 -27.42 57.06 13.93
N ASN A 83 -27.72 55.92 14.55
CA ASN A 83 -29.02 55.52 15.10
C ASN A 83 -30.13 55.32 14.04
N ASP A 84 -31.09 54.46 14.38
CA ASP A 84 -32.25 54.17 13.55
C ASP A 84 -33.25 55.33 13.49
N ASN A 85 -33.96 55.45 12.37
CA ASN A 85 -34.94 56.52 12.18
C ASN A 85 -36.16 56.39 13.11
N ASN A 86 -36.43 55.21 13.65
CA ASN A 86 -37.55 54.98 14.54
C ASN A 86 -37.16 55.25 16.00
N ASN A 87 -38.06 55.88 16.74
CA ASN A 87 -37.89 56.07 18.16
C ASN A 87 -37.78 54.71 18.88
N GLY A 88 -36.68 54.47 19.59
CA GLY A 88 -36.40 53.18 20.23
C GLY A 88 -35.89 52.10 19.28
N GLY A 89 -35.51 52.45 18.05
CA GLY A 89 -34.81 51.55 17.13
C GLY A 89 -33.35 51.31 17.54
N PRO A 90 -32.62 50.46 16.79
CA PRO A 90 -31.24 50.09 17.14
C PRO A 90 -30.26 51.27 17.08
N ASP A 91 -29.32 51.27 18.02
CA ASP A 91 -28.15 52.14 17.98
C ASP A 91 -27.10 51.52 17.05
N TYR A 92 -26.74 52.25 16.00
CA TYR A 92 -25.73 51.85 15.04
C TYR A 92 -24.99 53.05 14.48
N PHE A 93 -23.81 52.80 13.91
CA PHE A 93 -23.07 53.73 13.09
C PHE A 93 -22.76 53.09 11.73
N ASN A 94 -23.12 53.77 10.65
CA ASN A 94 -22.94 53.29 9.28
C ASN A 94 -22.24 54.33 8.42
N ILE A 95 -21.28 53.87 7.62
CA ILE A 95 -20.68 54.58 6.50
C ILE A 95 -21.15 53.88 5.24
N GLY A 96 -21.96 54.58 4.45
CA GLY A 96 -22.61 53.99 3.29
C GLY A 96 -22.67 54.92 2.09
N LEU A 97 -23.07 54.36 0.96
CA LEU A 97 -23.34 55.10 -0.27
C LEU A 97 -24.80 55.55 -0.30
N LYS A 98 -25.03 56.79 -0.75
CA LYS A 98 -26.36 57.34 -1.05
C LYS A 98 -26.32 58.22 -2.28
N GLY A 99 -27.33 58.09 -3.13
CA GLY A 99 -27.37 58.77 -4.42
C GLY A 99 -28.53 58.30 -5.28
N THR A 100 -28.37 58.38 -6.59
CA THR A 100 -29.23 57.75 -7.58
C THR A 100 -28.36 56.92 -8.53
N GLU A 101 -28.86 55.80 -9.00
CA GLU A 101 -28.23 55.02 -10.07
C GLU A 101 -28.29 55.77 -11.41
N ALA A 102 -27.59 55.25 -12.42
CA ALA A 102 -27.54 55.83 -13.76
C ALA A 102 -28.91 55.88 -14.47
N ASP A 103 -29.86 55.05 -14.06
CA ASP A 103 -31.24 55.03 -14.53
C ASP A 103 -32.17 55.95 -13.72
N GLY A 104 -31.62 56.74 -12.79
CA GLY A 104 -32.36 57.64 -11.91
C GLY A 104 -33.01 56.94 -10.71
N THR A 105 -32.84 55.63 -10.54
CA THR A 105 -33.38 54.93 -9.37
C THR A 105 -32.67 55.39 -8.10
N PRO A 106 -33.39 55.76 -7.03
CA PRO A 106 -32.73 56.24 -5.83
C PRO A 106 -32.01 55.12 -5.09
N LEU A 107 -30.74 55.33 -4.74
CA LEU A 107 -30.02 54.59 -3.71
C LEU A 107 -30.47 55.05 -2.31
N LEU A 108 -31.79 55.11 -2.10
CA LEU A 108 -32.45 55.65 -0.91
C LEU A 108 -33.07 54.54 -0.04
N SER A 109 -32.37 53.43 0.17
CA SER A 109 -32.66 52.66 1.39
C SER A 109 -32.16 53.50 2.58
N VAL A 110 -32.97 53.62 3.63
CA VAL A 110 -32.44 53.90 4.96
C VAL A 110 -32.45 52.57 5.70
N PRO A 111 -31.30 52.09 6.21
CA PRO A 111 -29.97 52.70 6.06
C PRO A 111 -29.46 52.66 4.61
N GLY A 112 -28.62 53.63 4.23
CA GLY A 112 -27.97 53.65 2.90
C GLY A 112 -27.21 52.35 2.62
N ILE A 113 -26.76 52.09 1.39
CA ILE A 113 -26.01 50.85 1.10
C ILE A 113 -24.78 50.79 2.01
N PRO A 114 -24.73 49.87 3.00
CA PRO A 114 -23.67 49.89 4.00
C PRO A 114 -22.36 49.46 3.37
N VAL A 115 -21.28 50.18 3.67
CA VAL A 115 -19.90 49.81 3.32
C VAL A 115 -19.12 49.45 4.59
N LEU A 116 -19.35 50.19 5.67
CA LEU A 116 -18.90 49.84 7.02
C LEU A 116 -20.05 50.11 7.98
N GLY A 117 -20.50 49.09 8.70
CA GLY A 117 -21.52 49.22 9.72
C GLY A 117 -21.06 48.63 11.05
N LEU A 118 -21.27 49.38 12.12
CA LEU A 118 -21.02 49.00 13.49
C LEU A 118 -22.35 49.12 14.24
N GLY A 119 -22.74 48.12 15.02
CA GLY A 119 -23.96 48.25 15.82
C GLY A 119 -23.87 47.48 17.12
N VAL A 120 -24.68 47.92 18.08
CA VAL A 120 -24.70 47.42 19.46
C VAL A 120 -25.97 46.60 19.74
N ALA A 121 -26.28 45.65 18.84
CA ALA A 121 -27.25 44.59 19.12
C ALA A 121 -26.84 43.77 20.36
N SER A 122 -27.63 42.76 20.77
CA SER A 122 -27.34 41.92 21.97
C SER A 122 -25.89 41.44 22.08
N ASP A 123 -25.26 41.15 20.93
CA ASP A 123 -23.88 40.64 20.83
C ASP A 123 -22.98 41.54 19.95
N GLY A 124 -23.44 42.74 19.61
CA GLY A 124 -22.79 43.63 18.65
C GLY A 124 -22.73 43.06 17.21
N TYR A 125 -22.23 43.84 16.25
CA TYR A 125 -21.87 43.33 14.93
C TYR A 125 -20.92 44.30 14.20
N VAL A 126 -20.18 43.76 13.23
CA VAL A 126 -19.42 44.54 12.26
C VAL A 126 -19.76 44.07 10.85
N THR A 127 -20.01 45.00 9.95
CA THR A 127 -20.17 44.74 8.51
C THR A 127 -19.08 45.47 7.75
N LEU A 128 -18.36 44.76 6.88
CA LEU A 128 -17.28 45.31 6.07
C LEU A 128 -17.47 44.96 4.60
N GLY A 129 -17.58 45.98 3.77
CA GLY A 129 -17.81 45.86 2.35
C GLY A 129 -19.26 46.15 1.98
N ARG A 130 -19.43 46.62 0.75
CA ARG A 130 -20.73 46.99 0.18
C ARG A 130 -21.72 45.83 0.34
N GLU A 131 -22.86 46.12 0.96
CA GLU A 131 -23.98 45.19 1.21
C GLU A 131 -23.64 43.96 2.06
N ALA A 132 -22.63 44.06 2.93
CA ALA A 132 -22.40 43.01 3.92
C ALA A 132 -23.63 42.86 4.84
N THR A 133 -24.05 41.61 5.09
CA THR A 133 -25.25 41.30 5.89
C THR A 133 -24.95 41.52 7.36
N ILE A 134 -25.87 42.18 8.08
CA ILE A 134 -25.78 42.33 9.53
C ILE A 134 -26.11 40.99 10.19
N VAL A 135 -25.18 40.45 10.97
CA VAL A 135 -25.36 39.24 11.78
C VAL A 135 -24.83 39.53 13.18
N ALA A 136 -25.65 39.26 14.20
CA ALA A 136 -25.29 39.51 15.59
C ALA A 136 -24.11 38.61 16.01
N GLY A 137 -23.14 39.19 16.72
CA GLY A 137 -21.94 38.50 17.19
C GLY A 137 -20.87 38.26 16.13
N GLU A 138 -21.05 38.75 14.91
CA GLU A 138 -20.16 38.44 13.78
C GLU A 138 -19.52 39.66 13.13
N VAL A 139 -18.37 39.42 12.48
CA VAL A 139 -17.77 40.31 11.50
C VAL A 139 -18.11 39.78 10.11
N SER A 140 -19.12 40.39 9.49
CA SER A 140 -19.59 40.01 8.17
C SER A 140 -18.82 40.77 7.08
N VAL A 141 -18.28 40.05 6.11
CA VAL A 141 -17.56 40.62 4.96
C VAL A 141 -18.36 40.52 3.65
N GLY A 142 -19.63 40.13 3.70
CA GLY A 142 -20.43 39.91 2.50
C GLY A 142 -21.86 39.46 2.78
N ARG A 143 -22.50 38.87 1.78
CA ARG A 143 -23.86 38.35 1.85
C ARG A 143 -23.94 36.99 1.16
N SER A 144 -25.03 36.24 1.39
CA SER A 144 -25.16 34.84 0.95
C SER A 144 -24.98 34.65 -0.57
N ASP A 145 -25.29 35.66 -1.38
CA ASP A 145 -25.12 35.67 -2.83
C ASP A 145 -23.88 36.48 -3.31
N SER A 146 -23.15 37.11 -2.39
CA SER A 146 -21.94 37.89 -2.68
C SER A 146 -20.94 37.77 -1.54
N LEU A 147 -20.16 36.69 -1.59
CA LEU A 147 -19.07 36.41 -0.65
C LEU A 147 -17.78 37.10 -1.09
N ARG A 148 -16.93 37.46 -0.13
CA ARG A 148 -15.63 38.09 -0.38
C ARG A 148 -14.51 37.24 0.20
N PRO A 149 -13.44 36.96 -0.56
CA PRO A 149 -12.27 36.29 -0.02
C PRO A 149 -11.51 37.22 0.92
N VAL A 150 -11.11 36.71 2.08
CA VAL A 150 -10.12 37.37 2.95
C VAL A 150 -8.74 36.94 2.48
N SER A 151 -8.04 37.86 1.80
CA SER A 151 -6.74 37.58 1.17
C SER A 151 -5.57 37.96 2.06
N HIS A 152 -4.41 37.34 1.82
CA HIS A 152 -3.14 37.62 2.52
C HIS A 152 -3.18 37.34 4.04
N VAL A 153 -3.95 36.31 4.43
CA VAL A 153 -4.00 35.83 5.82
C VAL A 153 -2.71 35.07 6.14
N ALA A 154 -2.00 35.51 7.17
CA ALA A 154 -0.80 34.85 7.67
C ALA A 154 -1.12 33.44 8.21
N ALA A 155 -0.09 32.65 8.47
CA ALA A 155 -0.30 31.36 9.13
C ALA A 155 -0.76 31.60 10.58
N ALA A 156 -1.77 30.85 11.01
CA ALA A 156 -2.25 30.82 12.38
C ALA A 156 -1.13 30.38 13.35
N VAL A 157 -1.09 31.01 14.53
CA VAL A 157 -0.18 30.70 15.63
C VAL A 157 -0.99 30.29 16.88
N ASP A 158 -2.06 31.02 17.17
CA ASP A 158 -2.92 30.79 18.34
C ASP A 158 -4.21 30.04 17.97
N ASP A 159 -4.86 29.43 18.97
CA ASP A 159 -6.09 28.63 18.78
C ASP A 159 -7.27 29.46 18.23
N THR A 160 -7.23 30.79 18.38
CA THR A 160 -8.26 31.71 17.90
C THR A 160 -7.97 32.29 16.52
N ASP A 161 -6.84 31.92 15.90
CA ASP A 161 -6.45 32.44 14.59
C ASP A 161 -7.22 31.75 13.45
N VAL A 162 -7.41 32.49 12.36
CA VAL A 162 -8.03 31.96 11.14
C VAL A 162 -7.01 31.15 10.35
N LEU A 163 -7.38 29.93 9.96
CA LEU A 163 -6.54 29.09 9.10
C LEU A 163 -6.56 29.59 7.65
N ASN A 164 -5.37 29.66 7.05
CA ASN A 164 -5.24 29.85 5.61
C ASN A 164 -5.18 28.49 4.88
N ARG A 165 -5.36 28.54 3.55
CA ARG A 165 -5.36 27.34 2.71
C ARG A 165 -4.07 26.52 2.79
N HIS A 166 -2.92 27.17 2.88
CA HIS A 166 -1.63 26.48 2.95
C HIS A 166 -1.51 25.64 4.22
N SER A 167 -1.91 26.18 5.37
CA SER A 167 -1.94 25.44 6.64
C SER A 167 -2.89 24.24 6.58
N MET A 168 -4.06 24.40 5.96
CA MET A 168 -5.01 23.29 5.77
C MET A 168 -4.45 22.20 4.86
N ASP A 169 -3.83 22.58 3.74
CA ASP A 169 -3.21 21.63 2.80
C ASP A 169 -2.04 20.86 3.46
N ALA A 170 -1.27 21.53 4.32
CA ALA A 170 -0.19 20.90 5.09
C ALA A 170 -0.71 19.82 6.05
N VAL A 171 -1.78 20.11 6.80
CA VAL A 171 -2.42 19.13 7.70
C VAL A 171 -2.94 17.93 6.91
N LEU A 172 -3.65 18.17 5.80
CA LEU A 172 -4.17 17.10 4.95
C LEU A 172 -3.05 16.22 4.36
N LEU A 173 -1.95 16.83 3.95
CA LEU A 173 -0.79 16.11 3.44
C LEU A 173 -0.17 15.23 4.53
N GLN A 174 -0.02 15.76 5.74
CA GLN A 174 0.55 15.03 6.87
C GLN A 174 -0.31 13.81 7.22
N THR A 175 -1.64 13.94 7.26
CA THR A 175 -2.55 12.80 7.48
C THR A 175 -2.41 11.74 6.38
N ARG A 176 -2.35 12.16 5.11
CA ARG A 176 -2.18 11.22 3.98
C ARG A 176 -0.82 10.51 3.99
N LEU A 177 0.24 11.20 4.43
CA LEU A 177 1.55 10.60 4.57
C LEU A 177 1.59 9.61 5.73
N GLN A 178 0.93 9.92 6.84
CA GLN A 178 0.83 8.99 7.97
C GLN A 178 0.09 7.71 7.57
N ALA A 179 -1.08 7.84 6.93
CA ALA A 179 -1.84 6.68 6.46
C ALA A 179 -1.04 5.81 5.46
N ARG A 180 -0.21 6.43 4.62
CA ARG A 180 0.69 5.68 3.73
C ARG A 180 1.82 4.98 4.48
N ARG A 181 2.37 5.61 5.52
CA ARG A 181 3.41 5.02 6.36
C ARG A 181 2.88 3.81 7.13
N ASP A 182 1.70 3.91 7.71
CA ASP A 182 1.06 2.81 8.43
C ASP A 182 0.82 1.60 7.49
N ARG A 183 0.39 1.87 6.25
CA ARG A 183 0.25 0.82 5.22
C ARG A 183 1.58 0.14 4.87
N LEU A 184 2.68 0.88 4.82
CA LEU A 184 4.01 0.29 4.55
C LEU A 184 4.47 -0.62 5.70
N THR A 185 4.20 -0.24 6.95
CA THR A 185 4.50 -1.09 8.11
C THR A 185 3.75 -2.42 8.02
N GLU A 186 2.44 -2.38 7.76
CA GLU A 186 1.61 -3.58 7.59
C GLU A 186 2.15 -4.49 6.47
N LEU A 187 2.44 -3.93 5.29
CA LEU A 187 3.00 -4.72 4.19
C LEU A 187 4.35 -5.35 4.55
N THR A 188 5.16 -4.68 5.35
CA THR A 188 6.47 -5.21 5.79
C THR A 188 6.28 -6.43 6.68
N GLU A 189 5.31 -6.40 7.61
CA GLU A 189 4.99 -7.53 8.48
C GLU A 189 4.43 -8.72 7.67
N GLN A 190 3.57 -8.46 6.68
CA GLN A 190 3.05 -9.50 5.79
C GLN A 190 4.14 -10.18 4.97
N VAL A 191 5.10 -9.41 4.42
CA VAL A 191 6.22 -9.97 3.66
C VAL A 191 7.11 -10.83 4.57
N ALA A 192 7.41 -10.37 5.78
CA ALA A 192 8.19 -11.14 6.75
C ALA A 192 7.52 -12.50 7.10
N LEU A 193 6.19 -12.51 7.22
CA LEU A 193 5.44 -13.75 7.43
C LEU A 193 5.57 -14.68 6.21
N LEU A 194 5.37 -14.16 4.99
CA LEU A 194 5.49 -14.95 3.77
C LEU A 194 6.91 -15.53 3.60
N GLU A 195 7.96 -14.75 3.87
CA GLU A 195 9.34 -15.23 3.85
C GLU A 195 9.54 -16.38 4.85
N SER A 196 8.97 -16.30 6.05
CA SER A 196 9.03 -17.39 7.02
C SER A 196 8.31 -18.66 6.55
N MET A 197 7.15 -18.52 5.90
CA MET A 197 6.38 -19.64 5.38
C MET A 197 7.10 -20.31 4.21
N VAL A 198 7.69 -19.53 3.31
CA VAL A 198 8.48 -20.05 2.18
C VAL A 198 9.70 -20.80 2.69
N ASN A 199 10.46 -20.23 3.64
CA ASN A 199 11.61 -20.91 4.22
C ASN A 199 11.23 -22.26 4.87
N ALA A 200 10.08 -22.33 5.55
CA ALA A 200 9.61 -23.57 6.14
C ALA A 200 9.25 -24.63 5.08
N LEU A 201 8.72 -24.22 3.92
CA LEU A 201 8.42 -25.11 2.81
C LEU A 201 9.69 -25.55 2.07
N GLU A 202 10.64 -24.63 1.85
CA GLU A 202 11.91 -24.92 1.19
C GLU A 202 12.81 -25.85 2.01
N GLN A 203 12.68 -25.85 3.34
CA GLN A 203 13.42 -26.74 4.24
C GLN A 203 12.63 -27.97 4.67
N SER A 204 11.47 -28.22 4.07
CA SER A 204 10.68 -29.41 4.39
C SER A 204 11.43 -30.68 3.95
N ASP A 205 11.74 -31.54 4.91
CA ASP A 205 12.45 -32.82 4.74
C ASP A 205 11.70 -33.89 5.57
N PRO A 206 10.62 -34.49 5.03
CA PRO A 206 9.74 -35.39 5.77
C PRO A 206 10.36 -36.74 6.15
N ASP A 207 11.27 -37.26 5.34
CA ASP A 207 11.96 -38.53 5.53
C ASP A 207 13.33 -38.40 6.18
N GLY A 208 13.85 -37.17 6.28
CA GLY A 208 15.01 -36.83 7.10
C GLY A 208 16.33 -37.29 6.48
N ASP A 209 16.38 -37.47 5.16
CA ASP A 209 17.56 -37.93 4.45
C ASP A 209 18.55 -36.78 4.13
N GLY A 210 18.16 -35.55 4.46
CA GLY A 210 18.94 -34.34 4.28
C GLY A 210 18.75 -33.67 2.93
N ILE A 211 17.84 -34.18 2.08
CA ILE A 211 17.48 -33.59 0.80
C ILE A 211 16.08 -32.96 0.93
N PRO A 212 15.94 -31.64 0.72
CA PRO A 212 14.63 -31.01 0.80
C PRO A 212 13.64 -31.57 -0.24
N THR A 213 12.35 -31.61 0.13
CA THR A 213 11.23 -32.15 -0.67
C THR A 213 11.20 -31.62 -2.12
N ILE A 214 11.60 -30.36 -2.33
CA ILE A 214 11.58 -29.72 -3.66
C ILE A 214 12.67 -30.26 -4.60
N ASP A 215 13.78 -30.75 -4.02
CA ASP A 215 14.94 -31.27 -4.74
C ASP A 215 15.01 -32.80 -4.69
N ASP A 216 14.14 -33.45 -3.90
CA ASP A 216 14.09 -34.89 -3.74
C ASP A 216 13.11 -35.58 -4.71
N ALA A 217 13.59 -36.63 -5.37
CA ALA A 217 12.78 -37.48 -6.24
C ALA A 217 11.89 -38.46 -5.45
N PHE A 218 12.23 -38.73 -4.19
CA PHE A 218 11.52 -39.65 -3.30
C PHE A 218 11.26 -39.02 -1.92
N PRO A 219 10.48 -37.93 -1.83
CA PRO A 219 10.35 -37.04 -0.66
C PRO A 219 9.75 -37.66 0.62
N LEU A 220 9.48 -38.96 0.61
CA LEU A 220 8.94 -39.73 1.73
C LEU A 220 9.80 -40.95 2.06
N ALA A 221 10.92 -41.16 1.36
CA ALA A 221 11.73 -42.36 1.45
C ALA A 221 13.22 -42.04 1.49
N ALA A 222 13.85 -42.27 2.65
CA ALA A 222 15.30 -42.11 2.78
C ALA A 222 16.03 -43.13 1.89
N THR A 223 16.50 -42.68 0.72
CA THR A 223 16.98 -43.55 -0.36
C THR A 223 18.50 -43.76 -0.36
N GLN A 224 19.24 -43.03 0.47
CA GLN A 224 20.70 -43.10 0.51
C GLN A 224 21.21 -43.22 1.94
N ALA A 225 22.17 -44.12 2.16
CA ALA A 225 22.87 -44.24 3.43
C ALA A 225 24.33 -44.63 3.18
N THR A 226 25.24 -44.20 4.06
CA THR A 226 26.66 -44.52 3.95
C THR A 226 27.19 -45.00 5.30
N ILE A 227 27.98 -46.08 5.27
CA ILE A 227 28.70 -46.59 6.45
C ILE A 227 30.10 -47.05 6.04
N ASP A 228 31.13 -46.63 6.78
CA ASP A 228 32.53 -47.04 6.56
C ASP A 228 33.00 -46.99 5.09
N GLY A 229 32.61 -45.95 4.35
CA GLY A 229 32.96 -45.77 2.93
C GLY A 229 32.20 -46.67 1.94
N ILE A 230 31.17 -47.40 2.39
CA ILE A 230 30.21 -48.11 1.54
C ILE A 230 28.94 -47.26 1.47
N SER A 231 28.47 -46.94 0.26
CA SER A 231 27.18 -46.29 0.09
C SER A 231 26.13 -47.28 -0.42
N LEU A 232 24.96 -47.26 0.22
CA LEU A 232 23.74 -47.94 -0.19
C LEU A 232 22.81 -46.90 -0.82
N SER A 233 22.30 -47.21 -2.00
CA SER A 233 21.24 -46.48 -2.66
C SER A 233 20.08 -47.43 -2.95
N VAL A 234 18.89 -47.03 -2.55
CA VAL A 234 17.63 -47.73 -2.74
C VAL A 234 16.75 -46.88 -3.63
N GLN A 235 16.26 -47.43 -4.73
CA GLN A 235 15.40 -46.71 -5.65
C GLN A 235 14.06 -47.43 -5.76
N PRO A 236 13.01 -46.91 -5.09
CA PRO A 236 11.64 -47.36 -5.31
C PRO A 236 11.20 -47.16 -6.76
N LEU A 237 10.20 -47.93 -7.20
CA LEU A 237 9.64 -47.80 -8.56
C LEU A 237 8.69 -46.60 -8.71
N SER A 238 8.28 -46.00 -7.60
CA SER A 238 7.35 -44.85 -7.55
C SER A 238 7.93 -43.75 -6.67
N GLY A 239 7.88 -42.50 -7.14
CA GLY A 239 8.27 -41.32 -6.35
C GLY A 239 7.38 -41.03 -5.13
N ALA A 240 6.24 -41.72 -5.01
CA ALA A 240 5.36 -41.63 -3.84
C ALA A 240 5.61 -42.73 -2.80
N SER A 241 6.63 -43.57 -2.99
CA SER A 241 7.00 -44.61 -2.02
C SER A 241 7.54 -43.98 -0.75
N SER A 242 7.27 -44.62 0.39
CA SER A 242 7.86 -44.31 1.70
C SER A 242 8.90 -45.34 2.16
N CYS A 243 9.26 -46.29 1.30
CA CYS A 243 10.18 -47.39 1.61
C CYS A 243 11.60 -46.85 1.88
N SER A 244 11.91 -46.67 3.17
CA SER A 244 13.08 -45.92 3.65
C SER A 244 14.13 -46.86 4.20
N ILE A 245 15.41 -46.51 4.03
CA ILE A 245 16.50 -47.19 4.75
C ILE A 245 16.37 -46.88 6.24
N SER A 246 15.96 -47.88 7.03
CA SER A 246 15.82 -47.76 8.49
C SER A 246 17.12 -48.07 9.21
N THR A 247 17.82 -49.13 8.78
CA THR A 247 19.12 -49.50 9.34
C THR A 247 20.12 -49.84 8.25
N LEU A 248 21.39 -49.52 8.50
CA LEU A 248 22.52 -49.94 7.68
C LEU A 248 23.67 -50.30 8.61
N GLY A 249 24.16 -51.53 8.50
CA GLY A 249 25.32 -52.05 9.21
C GLY A 249 26.30 -52.67 8.22
N ALA A 250 27.57 -52.67 8.58
CA ALA A 250 28.60 -53.32 7.79
C ALA A 250 29.59 -54.04 8.71
N GLU A 251 29.79 -55.33 8.45
CA GLU A 251 30.61 -56.20 9.30
C GLU A 251 31.70 -56.88 8.48
N PRO A 252 32.89 -57.15 9.05
CA PRO A 252 33.91 -57.95 8.37
C PRO A 252 33.38 -59.36 8.08
N LEU A 253 33.64 -59.90 6.89
CA LEU A 253 33.12 -61.23 6.52
C LEU A 253 33.63 -62.36 7.44
N ALA A 254 34.76 -62.15 8.11
CA ALA A 254 35.36 -63.10 9.04
C ALA A 254 34.53 -63.34 10.32
N SER A 255 33.58 -62.45 10.65
CA SER A 255 32.70 -62.60 11.82
C SER A 255 31.39 -63.34 11.51
N LEU A 256 31.20 -63.80 10.27
CA LEU A 256 29.95 -64.35 9.74
C LEU A 256 30.06 -65.84 9.38
N PRO A 257 28.94 -66.54 9.06
CA PRO A 257 28.97 -67.95 8.68
C PRO A 257 29.96 -68.18 7.55
N SER A 258 30.76 -69.26 7.65
CA SER A 258 31.81 -69.56 6.69
C SER A 258 31.24 -69.59 5.27
N ALA A 259 31.77 -68.74 4.40
CA ALA A 259 31.48 -68.79 2.97
C ALA A 259 31.80 -70.20 2.43
N PRO A 260 31.04 -70.70 1.44
CA PRO A 260 31.41 -71.88 0.69
C PRO A 260 32.88 -71.83 0.25
N GLU A 261 33.66 -72.89 0.50
CA GLU A 261 35.13 -72.92 0.35
C GLU A 261 35.65 -72.51 -1.04
N THR A 262 34.78 -72.52 -2.05
CA THR A 262 35.08 -72.27 -3.46
C THR A 262 34.74 -70.86 -3.93
N LEU A 263 34.12 -70.03 -3.09
CA LEU A 263 33.76 -68.64 -3.43
C LEU A 263 34.89 -67.67 -3.08
N GLN A 264 35.24 -66.82 -4.05
CA GLN A 264 35.92 -65.56 -3.76
C GLN A 264 34.89 -64.59 -3.19
N THR A 265 35.26 -63.85 -2.16
CA THR A 265 34.37 -62.93 -1.47
C THR A 265 34.99 -61.55 -1.35
N ILE A 266 34.14 -60.53 -1.27
CA ILE A 266 34.55 -59.25 -0.72
C ILE A 266 34.63 -59.40 0.81
N GLU A 267 35.70 -58.95 1.43
CA GLU A 267 35.96 -59.09 2.89
C GLU A 267 34.97 -58.34 3.80
N ARG A 268 33.83 -57.89 3.28
CA ARG A 268 32.79 -57.14 3.99
C ARG A 268 31.40 -57.66 3.66
N ALA A 269 30.54 -57.69 4.66
CA ALA A 269 29.11 -57.90 4.53
C ALA A 269 28.36 -56.61 4.85
N LEU A 270 27.22 -56.42 4.21
CA LEU A 270 26.24 -55.42 4.57
C LEU A 270 25.02 -56.10 5.17
N SER A 271 24.41 -55.43 6.15
CA SER A 271 23.09 -55.78 6.67
C SER A 271 22.29 -54.50 6.72
N PHE A 272 21.18 -54.43 6.00
CA PHE A 272 20.29 -53.27 6.04
C PHE A 272 18.84 -53.70 6.16
N THR A 273 18.01 -52.80 6.68
CA THR A 273 16.56 -52.97 6.75
C THR A 273 15.90 -51.79 6.10
N LEU A 274 14.92 -52.05 5.23
CA LEU A 274 14.03 -51.03 4.70
C LEU A 274 12.70 -51.15 5.43
N GLU A 275 12.10 -50.02 5.82
CA GLU A 275 10.81 -49.99 6.51
C GLU A 275 9.86 -49.00 5.83
N ASN A 276 8.58 -49.05 6.20
CA ASN A 276 7.50 -48.26 5.60
C ASN A 276 7.33 -48.49 4.09
N CYS A 277 7.70 -49.69 3.62
CA CYS A 277 7.42 -50.12 2.27
C CYS A 277 5.96 -50.55 2.16
N SER A 278 5.39 -50.47 0.95
CA SER A 278 4.09 -51.10 0.71
C SER A 278 4.26 -52.63 0.70
N PRO A 279 3.32 -53.41 1.26
CA PRO A 279 3.39 -54.87 1.19
C PRO A 279 3.57 -55.39 -0.25
N GLY A 280 4.65 -56.12 -0.52
CA GLY A 280 5.00 -56.60 -1.87
C GLY A 280 5.67 -55.57 -2.78
N GLU A 281 6.11 -54.44 -2.25
CA GLU A 281 6.81 -53.41 -3.01
C GLU A 281 8.17 -53.90 -3.52
N MET A 282 8.48 -53.54 -4.77
CA MET A 282 9.78 -53.82 -5.38
C MET A 282 10.66 -52.57 -5.36
N VAL A 283 11.93 -52.75 -4.99
CA VAL A 283 12.95 -51.69 -4.97
C VAL A 283 14.21 -52.14 -5.70
N ASN A 284 14.90 -51.19 -6.33
CA ASN A 284 16.22 -51.43 -6.91
C ASN A 284 17.30 -51.05 -5.90
N ILE A 285 18.26 -51.95 -5.68
CA ILE A 285 19.36 -51.78 -4.76
C ILE A 285 20.65 -51.53 -5.54
N ALA A 286 21.43 -50.55 -5.09
CA ALA A 286 22.78 -50.27 -5.57
C ALA A 286 23.73 -50.07 -4.40
N ILE A 287 24.70 -50.97 -4.24
CA ILE A 287 25.70 -50.92 -3.17
C ILE A 287 27.06 -50.60 -3.78
N ASN A 288 27.63 -49.46 -3.44
CA ASN A 288 28.99 -49.10 -3.82
C ASN A 288 29.95 -49.47 -2.68
N PHE A 289 30.78 -50.49 -2.88
CA PHE A 289 31.70 -50.96 -1.85
C PHE A 289 32.94 -50.06 -1.65
N GLY A 290 33.03 -48.93 -2.35
CA GLY A 290 34.17 -48.00 -2.27
C GLY A 290 35.46 -48.54 -2.89
N ARG A 291 35.45 -49.77 -3.42
CA ARG A 291 36.56 -50.43 -4.12
C ARG A 291 36.08 -51.10 -5.39
N SER A 292 36.96 -51.18 -6.39
CA SER A 292 36.66 -51.86 -7.65
C SER A 292 36.34 -53.34 -7.40
N LEU A 293 35.25 -53.79 -8.00
CA LEU A 293 34.81 -55.17 -7.96
C LEU A 293 35.09 -55.82 -9.33
N PRO A 294 35.72 -57.01 -9.37
CA PRO A 294 35.68 -57.89 -10.52
C PRO A 294 34.26 -58.02 -11.08
N GLY A 295 34.09 -57.79 -12.39
CA GLY A 295 32.77 -57.75 -13.02
C GLY A 295 31.98 -59.07 -13.00
N TYR A 296 32.63 -60.18 -12.63
CA TYR A 296 31.99 -61.48 -12.43
C TYR A 296 31.43 -61.66 -11.02
N PHE A 297 31.61 -60.70 -10.11
CA PHE A 297 30.99 -60.74 -8.79
C PHE A 297 29.46 -60.62 -8.87
N GLN A 298 28.78 -61.34 -7.99
CA GLN A 298 27.32 -61.34 -7.84
C GLN A 298 26.93 -61.13 -6.38
N ALA A 299 25.68 -60.72 -6.14
CA ALA A 299 25.14 -60.56 -4.81
C ALA A 299 24.74 -61.92 -4.22
N TYR A 300 25.16 -62.15 -2.98
CA TYR A 300 24.80 -63.33 -2.20
C TYR A 300 24.13 -62.92 -0.90
N LYS A 301 22.97 -63.49 -0.63
CA LYS A 301 22.29 -63.38 0.66
C LYS A 301 23.02 -64.25 1.68
N LEU A 302 23.33 -63.65 2.82
CA LEU A 302 24.03 -64.29 3.92
C LEU A 302 23.01 -65.12 4.71
N GLY A 303 23.11 -66.43 4.59
CA GLY A 303 22.25 -67.42 5.23
C GLY A 303 22.95 -68.77 5.33
N THR A 304 22.24 -69.81 5.72
CA THR A 304 22.77 -71.18 5.77
C THR A 304 21.91 -72.12 4.92
N PRO A 305 22.30 -72.40 3.65
CA PRO A 305 23.48 -71.92 2.92
C PRO A 305 23.34 -70.48 2.38
N TRP A 306 24.44 -69.91 1.89
CA TRP A 306 24.41 -68.64 1.16
C TRP A 306 23.62 -68.81 -0.15
N GLN A 307 22.82 -67.81 -0.51
CA GLN A 307 21.94 -67.88 -1.68
C GLN A 307 22.31 -66.82 -2.70
N LEU A 308 22.54 -67.24 -3.96
CA LEU A 308 22.81 -66.34 -5.08
C LEU A 308 21.55 -65.53 -5.45
N ILE A 309 21.71 -64.24 -5.69
CA ILE A 309 20.71 -63.38 -6.35
C ILE A 309 21.02 -63.38 -7.86
N PRO A 310 20.25 -64.11 -8.70
CA PRO A 310 20.65 -64.41 -10.08
C PRO A 310 20.84 -63.19 -10.97
N ASP A 311 19.98 -62.18 -10.83
CA ASP A 311 19.95 -60.98 -11.69
C ASP A 311 20.83 -59.84 -11.15
N SER A 312 21.71 -60.17 -10.20
CA SER A 312 22.69 -59.21 -9.68
C SER A 312 23.83 -59.00 -10.68
N ARG A 313 24.32 -57.76 -10.73
CA ARG A 313 25.41 -57.36 -11.63
C ARG A 313 26.35 -56.37 -10.97
N VAL A 314 27.59 -56.35 -11.43
CA VAL A 314 28.61 -55.41 -10.98
C VAL A 314 28.98 -54.45 -12.09
N GLU A 315 28.98 -53.16 -11.76
CA GLU A 315 29.38 -52.06 -12.63
C GLU A 315 30.46 -51.25 -11.89
N GLY A 316 31.73 -51.52 -12.17
CA GLY A 316 32.87 -50.87 -11.49
C GLY A 316 32.96 -51.27 -10.03
N SER A 317 32.56 -50.38 -9.11
CA SER A 317 32.51 -50.63 -7.66
C SER A 317 31.09 -50.89 -7.12
N ILE A 318 30.09 -50.86 -8.00
CA ILE A 318 28.67 -50.89 -7.63
C ILE A 318 28.08 -52.26 -7.93
N LEU A 319 27.54 -52.92 -6.92
CA LEU A 319 26.71 -54.11 -7.02
C LEU A 319 25.24 -53.70 -7.10
N ARG A 320 24.53 -54.17 -8.13
CA ARG A 320 23.11 -53.83 -8.36
C ARG A 320 22.24 -55.08 -8.41
N TYR A 321 21.05 -55.00 -7.82
CA TYR A 321 20.01 -56.03 -7.90
C TYR A 321 18.65 -55.43 -7.51
N SER A 322 17.59 -56.23 -7.52
CA SER A 322 16.25 -55.81 -7.06
C SER A 322 15.78 -56.72 -5.93
N LEU A 323 14.97 -56.16 -5.04
CA LEU A 323 14.30 -56.88 -3.96
C LEU A 323 12.81 -56.60 -4.01
N THR A 324 12.04 -57.49 -3.41
CA THR A 324 10.60 -57.33 -3.23
C THR A 324 10.27 -57.74 -1.80
N ASP A 325 9.50 -56.91 -1.10
CA ASP A 325 8.99 -57.19 0.25
C ASP A 325 8.18 -58.51 0.25
N GLY A 326 8.60 -59.47 1.05
CA GLY A 326 8.08 -60.84 1.06
C GLY A 326 8.48 -61.72 -0.14
N GLY A 327 9.46 -61.28 -0.93
CA GLY A 327 10.00 -62.01 -2.07
C GLY A 327 11.05 -63.08 -1.68
N PRO A 328 11.52 -63.90 -2.64
CA PRO A 328 12.43 -65.03 -2.41
C PRO A 328 13.86 -64.68 -1.93
N PHE A 329 14.14 -63.40 -1.75
CA PHE A 329 15.41 -62.89 -1.23
C PHE A 329 15.21 -61.86 -0.13
N ASP A 330 13.99 -61.63 0.32
CA ASP A 330 13.74 -60.94 1.57
C ASP A 330 14.01 -61.91 2.72
N ALA A 331 14.83 -61.53 3.70
CA ALA A 331 15.34 -62.49 4.68
C ALA A 331 14.25 -63.05 5.60
N ASP A 332 13.18 -62.29 5.86
CA ASP A 332 12.03 -62.77 6.63
C ASP A 332 10.97 -63.46 5.75
N GLY A 333 10.98 -63.21 4.45
CA GLY A 333 10.05 -63.74 3.46
C GLY A 333 8.59 -63.30 3.66
N LEU A 334 8.33 -62.23 4.42
CA LEU A 334 6.99 -61.74 4.71
C LEU A 334 6.72 -60.43 3.97
N ALA A 335 5.56 -60.33 3.30
CA ALA A 335 5.13 -59.06 2.73
C ALA A 335 4.49 -58.18 3.82
N ASN A 336 5.32 -57.57 4.66
CA ASN A 336 4.91 -56.82 5.86
C ASN A 336 5.31 -55.34 5.80
N GLY A 337 5.87 -54.88 4.67
CA GLY A 337 6.38 -53.53 4.50
C GLY A 337 7.78 -53.33 5.09
N VAL A 338 8.50 -54.42 5.36
CA VAL A 338 9.86 -54.43 5.90
C VAL A 338 10.71 -55.39 5.07
N ILE A 339 11.75 -54.86 4.41
CA ILE A 339 12.72 -55.67 3.67
C ILE A 339 13.97 -55.84 4.53
N VAL A 340 14.32 -57.06 4.89
CA VAL A 340 15.52 -57.37 5.65
C VAL A 340 16.57 -57.97 4.72
N ASP A 341 17.73 -57.32 4.61
CA ASP A 341 18.78 -57.72 3.69
C ASP A 341 20.19 -57.82 4.30
N PRO A 342 20.63 -59.04 4.64
CA PRO A 342 22.04 -59.35 4.83
C PRO A 342 22.68 -59.84 3.52
N VAL A 343 23.61 -59.07 2.96
CA VAL A 343 24.20 -59.30 1.63
C VAL A 343 25.72 -59.15 1.60
N THR A 344 26.36 -59.86 0.69
CA THR A 344 27.76 -59.62 0.30
C THR A 344 27.97 -59.82 -1.21
N ALA A 345 29.14 -59.43 -1.72
CA ALA A 345 29.56 -59.72 -3.08
C ALA A 345 30.49 -60.95 -3.09
N ALA A 346 30.13 -61.97 -3.87
CA ALA A 346 30.93 -63.18 -3.99
C ALA A 346 30.80 -63.78 -5.39
N ALA A 347 31.76 -64.61 -5.78
CA ALA A 347 31.73 -65.33 -7.06
C ALA A 347 32.66 -66.54 -7.05
N PHE A 348 32.35 -67.50 -7.91
CA PHE A 348 33.30 -68.52 -8.28
C PHE A 348 34.38 -67.89 -9.18
N PRO A 349 35.66 -68.22 -8.99
CA PRO A 349 36.69 -67.79 -9.92
C PRO A 349 36.31 -68.28 -11.32
N PRO A 350 36.39 -67.43 -12.37
CA PRO A 350 36.11 -67.86 -13.72
C PRO A 350 37.06 -68.98 -14.10
N ASP A 351 36.52 -70.06 -14.70
CA ASP A 351 37.35 -71.10 -15.30
C ASP A 351 38.30 -70.46 -16.31
N GLY A 352 39.60 -70.69 -16.15
CA GLY A 352 40.62 -70.12 -17.01
C GLY A 352 40.32 -70.49 -18.47
N ILE A 353 39.95 -69.50 -19.28
CA ILE A 353 39.73 -69.69 -20.72
C ILE A 353 41.05 -70.25 -21.28
N PRO A 354 41.07 -71.41 -21.96
CA PRO A 354 42.30 -71.94 -22.54
C PRO A 354 42.79 -70.96 -23.61
N SER A 355 43.76 -70.13 -23.25
CA SER A 355 44.42 -69.25 -24.20
C SER A 355 45.25 -70.12 -25.13
N THR A 356 44.97 -70.06 -26.43
CA THR A 356 45.86 -70.61 -27.46
C THR A 356 47.22 -69.99 -27.25
N ASN A 357 48.24 -70.82 -27.01
CA ASN A 357 49.59 -70.35 -26.78
C ASN A 357 50.08 -69.50 -27.98
N GLN A 358 51.09 -68.66 -27.73
CA GLN A 358 51.63 -67.72 -28.74
C GLN A 358 52.06 -68.45 -30.03
N TRP A 359 52.45 -69.72 -29.92
CA TRP A 359 52.79 -70.59 -31.04
C TRP A 359 51.57 -71.01 -31.88
N GLY A 360 50.42 -71.27 -31.26
CA GLY A 360 49.16 -71.55 -31.92
C GLY A 360 48.62 -70.34 -32.68
N LEU A 361 48.78 -69.15 -32.12
CA LEU A 361 48.49 -67.87 -32.80
C LEU A 361 49.41 -67.62 -34.00
N LEU A 362 50.72 -67.88 -33.85
CA LEU A 362 51.67 -67.77 -34.95
C LEU A 362 51.40 -68.77 -36.09
N LEU A 363 51.03 -70.01 -35.76
CA LEU A 363 50.64 -71.02 -36.76
C LEU A 363 49.39 -70.64 -37.54
N LEU A 364 48.39 -70.04 -36.87
CA LEU A 364 47.17 -69.57 -37.52
C LEU A 364 47.45 -68.41 -38.49
N VAL A 365 48.32 -67.47 -38.08
CA VAL A 365 48.76 -66.35 -38.94
C VAL A 365 49.55 -66.85 -40.14
N LEU A 366 50.44 -67.84 -39.96
CA LEU A 366 51.21 -68.44 -41.07
C LEU A 366 50.32 -69.19 -42.07
N MET A 367 49.27 -69.89 -41.61
CA MET A 367 48.31 -70.55 -42.51
C MET A 367 47.49 -69.53 -43.33
N LEU A 368 47.08 -68.42 -42.71
CA LEU A 368 46.36 -67.34 -43.41
C LEU A 368 47.27 -66.65 -44.45
N MET A 369 48.53 -66.38 -44.14
CA MET A 369 49.47 -65.82 -45.12
C MET A 369 49.82 -66.80 -46.26
N GLY A 370 49.92 -68.09 -45.97
CA GLY A 370 50.16 -69.13 -46.99
C GLY A 370 49.01 -69.24 -48.01
N SER A 371 47.77 -69.02 -47.58
CA SER A 371 46.60 -69.00 -48.48
C SER A 371 46.59 -67.76 -49.40
N ALA A 372 47.04 -66.61 -48.92
CA ALA A 372 47.15 -65.38 -49.71
C ALA A 372 48.30 -65.44 -50.75
N ALA A 373 49.40 -66.13 -50.43
CA ALA A 373 50.52 -66.35 -51.36
C ALA A 373 50.13 -67.26 -52.54
N ARG A 374 49.31 -68.29 -52.30
CA ARG A 374 48.76 -69.14 -53.37
C ARG A 374 47.83 -68.37 -54.31
N TYR A 375 47.07 -67.41 -53.80
CA TYR A 375 46.16 -66.58 -54.61
C TYR A 375 46.91 -65.61 -55.55
N ARG A 376 48.12 -65.14 -55.17
CA ARG A 376 48.93 -64.24 -56.03
C ARG A 376 49.67 -64.95 -57.16
N LEU A 377 50.01 -66.23 -57.02
CA LEU A 377 50.68 -67.00 -58.07
C LEU A 377 49.73 -67.48 -59.18
N ALA A 378 48.44 -67.65 -58.90
CA ALA A 378 47.43 -68.03 -59.89
C ALA A 378 47.02 -66.91 -60.87
N ARG A 379 47.48 -65.65 -60.67
CA ARG A 379 47.09 -64.48 -61.48
C ARG A 379 48.16 -64.01 -62.49
N ARG A 380 49.26 -64.75 -62.65
CA ARG A 380 50.36 -64.47 -63.61
C ARG A 380 50.60 -65.60 -64.63
N GLY A 381 49.63 -66.48 -64.82
CA GLY A 381 49.61 -67.47 -65.91
C GLY A 381 48.76 -66.96 -67.07
#